data_AF-A0A7W3X8H9-F1
#
_entry.id   AF-A0A7W3X8H9-F1
#
_cell.length_a   1.000
_cell.length_b   1.000
_cell.length_c   1.000
_cell.angle_alpha   90.00
_cell.angle_beta   90.00
_cell.angle_gamma   90.00
#
_symmetry.space_group_name_H-M   'P 1'
#
loop_
_entity.id
_entity.type
_entity.pdbx_description
1 polymer ?
#
loop_
_entity_poly.entity_id
_entity_poly.type
_entity_poly.pdbx_seq_one_letter_code
_entity_poly.pdbx_strand_id
1 'polypeptide(L)' 'MTRKSAVHISPLQKLEYAKLMVEQGYTNKQIEDMSGAGKSAVSRWKVQYQAEL' A
#
# COMPACT_ATOMS: atom_id res chain seq x y z
N MET A 1 16.08 15.42 -10.37
CA MET A 1 14.99 14.56 -9.87
C MET A 1 15.55 13.75 -8.70
N THR A 2 15.26 14.14 -7.46
CA THR A 2 15.71 13.39 -6.27
C THR A 2 14.87 12.11 -6.18
N ARG A 3 15.53 10.94 -6.19
CA ARG A 3 14.82 9.66 -6.01
C ARG A 3 14.26 9.62 -4.59
N LYS A 4 12.99 9.23 -4.43
CA LYS A 4 12.42 8.94 -3.11
C LYS A 4 13.25 7.83 -2.46
N SER A 5 13.55 7.97 -1.18
CA SER A 5 14.24 6.95 -0.39
C SER A 5 13.48 5.63 -0.47
N ALA A 6 14.21 4.52 -0.61
CA ALA A 6 13.60 3.20 -0.60
C ALA A 6 13.02 2.92 0.79
N VAL A 7 11.71 2.71 0.87
CA VAL A 7 11.05 2.29 2.12
C VAL A 7 11.02 0.77 2.16
N HIS A 8 11.59 0.18 3.20
CA HIS A 8 11.50 -1.25 3.46
C HIS A 8 10.16 -1.54 4.13
N ILE A 9 9.26 -2.22 3.40
CA ILE A 9 7.93 -2.61 3.88
C ILE A 9 7.84 -4.12 3.81
N SER A 10 7.57 -4.75 4.96
CA SER A 10 7.47 -6.20 5.08
C SER A 10 6.22 -6.73 4.36
N PRO A 11 6.19 -8.01 3.97
CA PRO A 11 5.00 -8.62 3.39
C PRO A 11 3.75 -8.48 4.27
N LEU A 12 3.91 -8.60 5.60
CA LEU A 12 2.81 -8.45 6.55
C LEU A 12 2.25 -7.02 6.56
N GLN A 13 3.11 -6.00 6.56
CA GLN A 13 2.67 -4.61 6.49
C GLN A 13 1.91 -4.32 5.19
N LYS A 14 2.35 -4.87 4.05
CA LYS A 14 1.62 -4.74 2.78
C LYS A 14 0.22 -5.32 2.87
N LEU A 15 0.07 -6.48 3.51
CA LEU A 15 -1.22 -7.14 3.73
C LEU A 15 -2.13 -6.29 4.61
N GLU A 16 -1.62 -5.76 5.72
CA GLU A 16 -2.37 -4.86 6.61
C GLU A 16 -2.85 -3.61 5.86
N TYR A 17 -1.97 -2.96 5.10
CA TYR A 17 -2.35 -1.81 4.29
C TYR A 17 -3.40 -2.14 3.22
N ALA A 18 -3.31 -3.32 2.60
CA ALA A 18 -4.30 -3.75 1.63
C ALA A 18 -5.67 -4.00 2.26
N LYS A 19 -5.70 -4.62 3.45
CA LYS A 19 -6.92 -4.79 4.26
C LYS A 19 -7.57 -3.46 4.59
N LEU A 20 -6.79 -2.48 5.04
CA LEU A 20 -7.29 -1.13 5.31
C LEU A 20 -7.97 -0.51 4.08
N MET A 21 -7.40 -0.70 2.88
CA MET A 21 -7.97 -0.14 1.65
C MET A 21 -9.22 -0.85 1.14
N VAL A 22 -9.30 -2.18 1.33
CA VAL A 22 -10.38 -3.00 0.76
C VAL A 22 -11.54 -3.14 1.73
N GLU A 23 -11.26 -3.38 3.01
CA GLU A 23 -12.29 -3.65 4.02
C GLU A 23 -12.70 -2.40 4.77
N GLN A 24 -11.75 -1.50 5.07
CA GLN A 24 -12.01 -0.30 5.88
C GLN A 24 -12.16 0.98 5.03
N GLY A 25 -12.10 0.88 3.70
CA GLY A 25 -12.33 1.99 2.78
C GLY A 25 -11.23 3.06 2.77
N TYR A 26 -10.03 2.77 3.27
CA TYR A 26 -8.92 3.71 3.19
C TYR A 26 -8.57 4.01 1.73
N THR A 27 -8.25 5.28 1.48
CA THR A 27 -7.79 5.72 0.16
C THR A 27 -6.31 5.35 -0.04
N ASN A 28 -5.91 5.14 -1.29
CA ASN A 28 -4.50 4.91 -1.62
C ASN A 28 -3.60 6.04 -1.10
N LYS A 29 -4.06 7.29 -1.13
CA LYS A 29 -3.30 8.45 -0.64
C LYS A 29 -3.01 8.36 0.86
N GLN A 30 -4.00 7.97 1.67
CA GLN A 30 -3.79 7.78 3.12
C GLN A 30 -2.74 6.69 3.39
N ILE A 31 -2.76 5.60 2.62
CA ILE A 31 -1.75 4.54 2.74
C ILE A 31 -0.39 5.00 2.23
N GLU A 32 -0.31 5.78 1.16
CA GLU A 32 0.95 6.37 0.70
C GLU A 32 1.59 7.24 1.79
N ASP A 33 0.79 8.11 2.42
CA ASP A 33 1.26 9.00 3.48
C ASP A 33 1.68 8.23 4.75
N MET A 34 0.97 7.15 5.11
CA MET A 34 1.26 6.32 6.28
C MET A 34 2.45 5.37 6.09
N SER A 35 2.53 4.75 4.91
CA SER A 35 3.55 3.73 4.60
C SER A 35 4.82 4.32 4.01
N GLY A 36 4.80 5.57 3.54
CA GLY A 36 5.88 6.18 2.75
C GLY A 36 6.07 5.55 1.37
N ALA A 37 5.22 4.60 0.97
CA ALA A 37 5.31 3.93 -0.31
C ALA A 37 4.80 4.82 -1.45
N GLY A 38 5.26 4.53 -2.67
CA GLY A 38 4.74 5.20 -3.86
C GLY A 38 3.34 4.69 -4.25
N LYS A 39 2.53 5.59 -4.83
CA LYS A 39 1.20 5.30 -5.40
C LYS A 39 1.08 3.98 -6.15
N SER A 40 2.05 3.69 -7.04
CA SER A 40 2.03 2.46 -7.83
C SER A 40 2.18 1.20 -6.99
N ALA A 41 2.95 1.26 -5.89
CA ALA A 41 3.12 0.12 -4.99
C ALA A 41 1.84 -0.12 -4.20
N VAL A 42 1.27 0.94 -3.61
CA VAL A 42 0.01 0.89 -2.84
C VAL A 42 -1.13 0.35 -3.72
N SER A 43 -1.28 0.86 -4.94
CA SER A 43 -2.29 0.38 -5.87
C SER A 43 -2.14 -1.11 -6.20
N ARG A 44 -0.90 -1.62 -6.31
CA ARG A 44 -0.65 -3.04 -6.57
C ARG A 44 -1.04 -3.92 -5.38
N TRP A 45 -0.74 -3.51 -4.15
CA TRP A 45 -1.12 -4.29 -2.96
C TRP A 45 -2.64 -4.44 -2.85
N LYS A 46 -3.38 -3.38 -3.16
CA LYS A 46 -4.85 -3.42 -3.20
C LYS A 46 -5.36 -4.45 -4.19
N VAL A 47 -4.88 -4.38 -5.44
CA VAL A 47 -5.30 -5.31 -6.51
C VAL A 47 -4.92 -6.75 -6.16
N GLN A 48 -3.71 -6.97 -5.64
CA GLN A 48 -3.27 -8.30 -5.24
C GLN A 48 -4.16 -8.88 -4.14
N TYR A 49 -4.47 -8.10 -3.10
CA TYR A 49 -5.37 -8.54 -2.04
C TYR A 49 -6.76 -8.89 -2.58
N GLN A 50 -7.32 -8.07 -3.47
CA GLN A 50 -8.62 -8.35 -4.08
C GLN A 50 -8.63 -9.60 -4.97
N ALA A 51 -7.49 -9.99 -5.54
CA ALA A 51 -7.38 -11.20 -6.36
C ALA A 51 -7.22 -12.48 -5.53
N GLU A 52 -6.83 -12.36 -4.26
CA GLU A 52 -6.63 -13.48 -3.33
C GLU A 52 -7.84 -13.70 -2.39
N LEU A 53 -8.87 -12.83 -2.46
CA LEU A 53 -10.17 -12.99 -1.80
C LEU A 53 -11.06 -13.99 -2.55
#